data_AF-A0A923YFP4-F1
#
_entry.id   AF-A0A923YFP4-F1
#
_cell.length_a   1.000
_cell.length_b   1.000
_cell.length_c   1.000
_cell.angle_alpha   90.00
_cell.angle_beta   90.00
_cell.angle_gamma   90.00
#
_symmetry.space_group_name_H-M   'P 1'
#
loop_
_entity.id
_entity.type
_entity.pdbx_description
1 polymer ?
#
loop_
_entity_poly.entity_id
_entity_poly.type
_entity_poly.pdbx_seq_one_letter_code
_entity_poly.pdbx_strand_id
1 'polypeptide(L)' 'MKIDILVPRHFWQLAVGLLGKRALSDRQGLLIVPCRSIHTYFMRFVIDVYLLTSLEILFL' A
#
# COMPACT_ATOMS: atom_id res chain seq x y z
N MET A 1 -14.95 -7.99 8.40
CA MET A 1 -14.62 -7.65 6.99
C MET A 1 -13.12 -7.82 6.80
N LYS A 2 -12.67 -8.60 5.81
CA LYS A 2 -11.25 -8.95 5.62
C LYS A 2 -10.67 -8.17 4.44
N ILE A 3 -9.52 -7.54 4.64
CA ILE A 3 -8.77 -6.81 3.61
C ILE A 3 -7.50 -7.61 3.33
N ASP A 4 -7.22 -7.84 2.05
CA ASP A 4 -6.01 -8.50 1.59
C ASP A 4 -4.89 -7.46 1.47
N ILE A 5 -3.94 -7.51 2.40
CA ILE A 5 -2.82 -6.57 2.47
C ILE A 5 -1.57 -7.21 1.88
N LEU A 6 -1.03 -6.57 0.85
CA LEU A 6 0.28 -6.89 0.32
C LEU A 6 1.35 -6.21 1.19
N VAL A 7 2.34 -6.97 1.66
CA VAL A 7 3.47 -6.46 2.46
C VAL A 7 4.78 -6.76 1.71
N PRO A 8 5.31 -5.82 0.93
CA PRO A 8 6.57 -6.01 0.20
C PRO A 8 7.76 -6.08 1.16
N ARG A 9 8.79 -6.85 0.81
CA ARG A 9 9.98 -7.05 1.67
C ARG A 9 11.27 -6.47 1.09
N HIS A 10 11.28 -6.13 -0.20
CA HIS A 10 12.47 -5.62 -0.88
C HIS A 10 12.27 -4.19 -1.38
N PHE A 11 13.35 -3.41 -1.39
CA PHE A 11 13.36 -2.00 -1.84
C PHE A 11 12.69 -1.83 -3.22
N TRP A 12 13.01 -2.68 -4.19
CA TRP A 12 12.42 -2.62 -5.53
C TRP A 12 10.90 -2.85 -5.52
N GLN A 13 10.40 -3.73 -4.67
CA GLN A 13 8.96 -3.96 -4.56
C GLN A 13 8.24 -2.76 -3.91
N LEU A 14 8.92 -2.05 -3.01
CA LEU A 14 8.42 -0.80 -2.42
C LEU A 14 8.42 0.34 -3.44
N ALA A 15 9.48 0.47 -4.23
CA ALA A 15 9.61 1.50 -5.26
C ALA A 15 8.55 1.33 -6.37
N VAL A 16 8.31 0.09 -6.79
CA VAL A 16 7.25 -0.25 -7.74
C VAL A 16 5.87 -0.05 -7.11
N GLY A 17 5.63 -0.61 -5.92
CA GLY A 17 4.35 -0.50 -5.23
C GLY A 17 3.17 -0.92 -6.11
N LEU A 18 2.29 0.03 -6.43
CA LEU A 18 1.09 -0.17 -7.26
C LEU A 18 1.32 0.15 -8.75
N LEU A 19 2.52 0.56 -9.16
CA LEU A 19 2.82 0.81 -10.57
C LEU A 19 2.54 -0.43 -11.43
N GLY A 20 2.00 -0.20 -12.63
CA GLY A 20 1.62 -1.27 -13.56
C GLY A 20 0.30 -1.98 -13.22
N LYS A 21 -0.29 -1.77 -12.04
CA LYS A 21 -1.63 -2.26 -11.74
C LYS A 21 -2.70 -1.43 -12.47
N ARG A 22 -3.75 -2.11 -12.94
CA ARG A 22 -4.89 -1.44 -13.62
C ARG A 22 -5.87 -0.81 -12.63
N ALA A 23 -6.04 -1.44 -11.48
CA ALA A 23 -6.88 -0.99 -10.37
C ALA A 23 -6.44 -1.70 -9.07
N LEU A 24 -6.94 -1.20 -7.95
CA LEU A 24 -6.94 -1.87 -6.65
C LEU A 24 -8.38 -2.26 -6.34
N SER A 25 -8.65 -3.51 -5.93
CA SER A 25 -10.01 -3.88 -5.55
C SER A 25 -10.39 -3.28 -4.19
N ASP A 26 -11.68 -3.11 -3.93
CA ASP A 26 -12.22 -2.52 -2.68
C ASP A 26 -11.78 -3.24 -1.39
N ARG A 27 -11.20 -4.45 -1.52
CA ARG A 27 -10.70 -5.26 -0.41
C ARG A 27 -9.20 -5.50 -0.48
N GLN A 28 -8.48 -4.77 -1.30
CA GLN A 28 -7.02 -4.86 -1.40
C GLN A 28 -6.36 -3.59 -0.89
N GLY A 29 -5.23 -3.77 -0.25
CA GLY A 29 -4.39 -2.68 0.22
C GLY A 29 -2.91 -3.01 0.07
N LEU A 30 -2.08 -1.98 0.04
CA LEU A 30 -0.63 -2.11 0.08
C LEU A 30 -0.14 -1.47 1.36
N LEU A 31 0.49 -2.26 2.24
CA LEU A 31 1.13 -1.75 3.43
C LEU A 31 2.64 -1.64 3.17
N ILE A 32 3.14 -0.41 3.21
CA ILE A 32 4.56 -0.11 3.02
C ILE A 32 5.19 0.11 4.38
N VAL A 33 6.03 -0.83 4.83
CA VAL A 33 6.78 -0.72 6.08
C VAL A 33 8.23 -1.20 5.85
N PRO A 34 9.25 -0.38 6.18
CA PRO A 34 9.17 1.02 6.60
C PRO A 34 8.83 1.97 5.43
N CYS A 35 7.99 2.97 5.65
CA CYS A 35 7.69 4.01 4.66
C CYS A 35 8.58 5.24 4.88
N ARG A 36 9.44 5.58 3.91
CA ARG A 36 10.29 6.78 3.95
C ARG A 36 9.80 7.91 3.05
N SER A 37 9.09 7.56 1.99
CA SER A 37 8.54 8.48 1.00
C SER A 37 7.46 7.75 0.22
N ILE A 38 6.48 8.50 -0.27
CA ILE A 38 5.42 8.01 -1.14
C ILE A 38 5.47 8.86 -2.39
N HIS A 39 5.49 8.20 -3.55
CA HIS A 39 5.42 8.88 -4.83
C HIS A 39 4.09 8.51 -5.51
N THR A 40 3.57 9.43 -6.31
CA THR A 40 2.31 9.25 -7.07
C THR A 40 2.54 9.38 -8.58
N TYR A 41 3.80 9.45 -9.00
CA TYR A 41 4.16 9.56 -10.42
C TYR A 41 3.73 8.30 -11.17
N PHE A 42 3.26 8.47 -12.41
CA PHE A 42 2.92 7.36 -13.32
C PHE A 42 1.82 6.41 -12.82
N MET A 43 1.05 6.82 -11.80
CA MET A 43 -0.09 6.06 -11.30
C MET A 43 -1.22 6.05 -12.34
N ARG A 44 -1.81 4.88 -12.55
CA ARG A 44 -2.90 4.67 -13.52
C ARG A 44 -4.29 4.97 -12.95
N PHE A 45 -4.39 5.09 -11.64
CA PHE A 45 -5.64 5.35 -10.91
C PHE A 45 -5.33 6.14 -9.65
N VAL A 46 -6.32 6.87 -9.16
CA VAL A 46 -6.24 7.64 -7.92
C VAL A 46 -6.15 6.65 -6.75
N ILE A 47 -5.30 6.97 -5.78
CA ILE A 47 -5.13 6.16 -4.58
C ILE A 47 -5.38 7.01 -3.35
N ASP A 48 -6.04 6.40 -2.37
CA ASP A 48 -6.13 6.95 -1.03
C ASP A 48 -4.93 6.47 -0.22
N VAL A 49 -4.26 7.41 0.43
CA VAL A 49 -3.03 7.15 1.20
C VAL A 49 -3.29 7.48 2.66
N TYR A 50 -3.13 6.49 3.53
CA TYR A 50 -3.23 6.64 4.97
C TYR A 50 -1.84 6.49 5.58
N LEU A 51 -1.36 7.55 6.25
CA LEU A 51 -0.09 7.53 6.98
C LEU A 51 -0.36 7.05 8.41
N LEU A 52 0.13 5.87 8.74
CA LEU A 52 -0.02 5.27 10.06
C LEU A 52 1.26 5.47 10.88
N THR A 53 1.12 6.02 12.08
CA THR A 53 2.24 6.22 13.02
C THR A 53 2.49 5.00 13.89
N SER A 54 1.45 4.24 14.23
CA SER A 54 1.53 3.00 14.98
C SER A 54 0.57 1.97 14.39
N LEU A 55 1.01 0.72 14.30
CA LEU A 55 0.17 -0.38 13.87
C LEU A 55 -0.49 -1.01 15.11
N GLU A 56 -1.51 -0.36 15.65
CA GLU A 56 -2.33 -0.96 16.71
C GLU A 56 -3.34 -1.91 16.07
N ILE A 57 -3.03 -3.20 16.11
CA ILE A 57 -3.93 -4.25 15.66
C ILE A 57 -4.99 -4.44 16.77
N LEU A 58 -6.14 -3.81 16.60
CA LEU A 58 -7.34 -4.15 17.38
C LEU A 58 -7.81 -5.53 16.91
N PHE A 59 -7.53 -6.56 17.70
CA PHE A 59 -8.16 -7.87 17.53
C PHE A 59 -9.65 -7.72 17.86
N LEU A 60 -10.50 -7.87 16.84
CA LEU A 60 -11.94 -8.14 16.96
C LEU A 60 -12.17 -9.63 16.70
#